data_AF-A0A7J8W1Q2-F1
#
_entry.id   AF-A0A7J8W1Q2-F1
#
_cell.length_a   1.000
_cell.length_b   1.000
_cell.length_c   1.000
_cell.angle_alpha   90.00
_cell.angle_beta   90.00
_cell.angle_gamma   90.00
#
_symmetry.space_group_name_H-M   'P 1'
#
loop_
_entity.id
_entity.type
_entity.pdbx_description
1 polymer ?
#
loop_
_entity_poly.entity_id
_entity_poly.type
_entity_poly.pdbx_seq_one_letter_code
_entity_poly.pdbx_strand_id
1 'polypeptide(L)'
;MNLDAKIEFPVIEFRSSDLERGTNGWHQLCKKVREACETFGCFEVVYDTISTEVREEMFRLMKELVEVPVERKQKNTSPLPYHGWIGPCAQVSLLYDGFGIGDVSNFDSVKDFAQLMWPEGHPRFCGIMHTMGTQLEVLHKLIWLMLIDSYGLGEDSLKMNYTMSMRMMKYMAPPPGEYETGLFAHTDKPVSTIICKDQIPGLEIEVNDGQWMKLTNLSPSSFVFMVGDPLKVCLYI
;
A
#
# COMPACT_ATOMS: atom_id res chain seq x y z
N MET A 1 -23.22 -1.04 31.16
CA MET A 1 -23.14 -2.07 30.11
C MET A 1 -22.62 -1.39 28.86
N ASN A 2 -21.43 -1.76 28.41
CA ASN A 2 -21.29 -2.21 27.02
C ASN A 2 -20.06 -3.10 26.97
N LEU A 3 -20.27 -4.29 26.42
CA LEU A 3 -19.27 -5.32 26.29
C LEU A 3 -18.05 -4.75 25.58
N ASP A 4 -16.87 -5.20 26.00
CA ASP A 4 -15.64 -5.20 25.20
C ASP A 4 -15.91 -5.96 23.88
N ALA A 5 -16.64 -5.32 22.97
CA ALA A 5 -16.78 -5.80 21.61
C ALA A 5 -15.39 -5.67 21.00
N LYS A 6 -14.69 -6.80 20.91
CA LYS A 6 -13.42 -6.91 20.22
C LYS A 6 -13.63 -6.37 18.81
N ILE A 7 -13.06 -5.21 18.52
CA ILE A 7 -13.16 -4.57 17.21
C ILE A 7 -12.51 -5.56 16.21
N GLU A 8 -13.32 -6.11 15.32
CA GLU A 8 -12.86 -7.05 14.30
C GLU A 8 -12.49 -6.26 13.04
N PHE A 9 -11.23 -6.39 12.61
CA PHE A 9 -10.74 -5.71 11.42
C PHE A 9 -11.46 -6.28 10.18
N PRO A 10 -12.00 -5.43 9.28
CA PRO A 10 -12.72 -5.92 8.11
C PRO A 10 -11.77 -6.65 7.15
N VAL A 11 -12.06 -7.93 6.91
CA VAL A 11 -11.41 -8.75 5.88
C VAL A 11 -12.40 -9.01 4.76
N ILE A 12 -12.06 -8.61 3.54
CA ILE A 12 -12.90 -8.74 2.36
C ILE A 12 -12.19 -9.62 1.33
N GLU A 13 -12.81 -10.75 1.01
CA GLU A 13 -12.29 -11.69 0.03
C GLU A 13 -12.82 -11.35 -1.37
N PHE A 14 -11.90 -11.14 -2.32
CA PHE A 14 -12.22 -10.83 -3.72
C PHE A 14 -12.18 -12.11 -4.54
N ARG A 15 -13.28 -12.87 -4.50
CA ARG A 15 -13.42 -14.11 -5.27
C ARG A 15 -13.78 -13.79 -6.72
N SER A 16 -13.15 -14.50 -7.66
CA SER A 16 -13.42 -14.33 -9.10
C SER A 16 -14.90 -14.42 -9.49
N SER A 17 -15.71 -15.20 -8.76
CA SER A 17 -17.17 -15.30 -8.99
C SER A 17 -17.96 -14.04 -8.64
N ASP A 18 -17.40 -13.19 -7.78
CA ASP A 18 -18.10 -12.01 -7.23
C ASP A 18 -17.62 -10.71 -7.89
N LEU A 19 -16.56 -10.76 -8.70
CA LEU A 19 -15.94 -9.58 -9.34
C LEU A 19 -16.63 -9.14 -10.64
N GLU A 20 -17.62 -9.88 -11.13
CA GLU A 20 -18.37 -9.49 -12.32
C GLU A 20 -19.32 -8.32 -12.02
N ARG A 21 -18.98 -7.13 -12.54
CA ARG A 21 -19.72 -5.88 -12.33
C ARG A 21 -21.20 -6.02 -12.70
N GLY A 22 -22.07 -5.58 -11.80
CA GLY A 22 -23.54 -5.64 -11.98
C GLY A 22 -24.20 -6.91 -11.47
N THR A 23 -23.44 -7.94 -11.07
CA THR A 23 -24.00 -9.14 -10.41
C THR A 23 -24.35 -8.88 -8.95
N ASN A 24 -25.11 -9.78 -8.33
CA ASN A 24 -25.40 -9.69 -6.89
C ASN A 24 -24.11 -9.78 -6.03
N GLY A 25 -23.13 -10.59 -6.45
CA GLY A 25 -21.82 -10.69 -5.79
C GLY A 25 -21.10 -9.33 -5.78
N TRP A 26 -21.07 -8.66 -6.94
CA TRP A 26 -20.50 -7.32 -7.05
C TRP A 26 -21.18 -6.30 -6.13
N HIS A 27 -22.51 -6.24 -6.13
CA HIS A 27 -23.24 -5.30 -5.27
C HIS A 27 -22.98 -5.54 -3.77
N GLN A 28 -22.82 -6.80 -3.36
CA GLN A 28 -22.44 -7.14 -1.99
C GLN A 28 -21.01 -6.71 -1.67
N LEU A 29 -20.06 -6.87 -2.60
CA LEU A 29 -18.70 -6.37 -2.44
C LEU A 29 -18.67 -4.84 -2.34
N CYS A 30 -19.38 -4.13 -3.23
CA CYS A 30 -19.51 -2.68 -3.18
C CYS A 30 -19.98 -2.19 -1.81
N LYS A 31 -21.01 -2.84 -1.26
CA LYS A 31 -21.52 -2.52 0.08
C LYS A 31 -20.46 -2.73 1.16
N LYS A 32 -19.80 -3.89 1.19
CA LYS A 32 -18.78 -4.22 2.19
C LYS A 32 -17.57 -3.27 2.12
N VAL A 33 -17.08 -2.98 0.91
CA VAL A 33 -15.96 -2.06 0.67
C VAL A 33 -16.30 -0.67 1.18
N ARG A 34 -17.50 -0.16 0.84
CA ARG A 34 -17.97 1.15 1.31
C ARG A 34 -18.05 1.21 2.83
N GLU A 35 -18.72 0.25 3.46
CA GLU A 35 -18.91 0.20 4.92
C GLU A 35 -17.57 0.12 5.65
N ALA A 36 -16.61 -0.64 5.14
CA ALA A 36 -15.27 -0.72 5.71
C ALA A 36 -14.49 0.59 5.58
N CYS A 37 -14.55 1.25 4.42
CA CYS A 37 -13.96 2.57 4.22
C CYS A 37 -14.59 3.63 5.13
N GLU A 38 -15.91 3.65 5.30
CA GLU A 38 -16.63 4.61 6.14
C GLU A 38 -16.38 4.41 7.62
N THR A 39 -16.26 3.15 8.07
CA THR A 39 -16.13 2.82 9.49
C THR A 39 -14.68 2.82 9.97
N PHE A 40 -13.76 2.28 9.17
CA PHE A 40 -12.37 2.05 9.56
C PHE A 40 -11.36 2.86 8.74
N GLY A 41 -11.78 3.48 7.63
CA GLY A 41 -10.87 4.09 6.66
C GLY A 41 -9.98 3.08 5.92
N CYS A 42 -10.13 1.78 6.16
CA CYS A 42 -9.28 0.73 5.60
C CYS A 42 -9.89 -0.67 5.75
N PHE A 43 -9.32 -1.64 5.04
CA PHE A 43 -9.65 -3.05 5.18
C PHE A 43 -8.54 -3.96 4.65
N GLU A 44 -8.52 -5.21 5.13
CA GLU A 44 -7.74 -6.28 4.53
C GLU A 44 -8.48 -6.80 3.30
N VAL A 45 -7.81 -6.87 2.16
CA VAL A 45 -8.31 -7.51 0.95
C VAL A 45 -7.55 -8.78 0.66
N VAL A 46 -8.25 -9.91 0.61
CA VAL A 46 -7.69 -11.19 0.16
C VAL A 46 -7.87 -11.27 -1.35
N TYR A 47 -6.76 -11.30 -2.08
CA TYR A 47 -6.75 -11.21 -3.55
C TYR A 47 -5.75 -12.22 -4.14
N ASP A 48 -6.26 -13.37 -4.57
CA ASP A 48 -5.50 -14.53 -5.03
C ASP A 48 -4.92 -14.38 -6.45
N THR A 49 -5.35 -13.35 -7.18
CA THR A 49 -4.82 -13.04 -8.53
C THR A 49 -3.35 -12.63 -8.50
N ILE A 50 -2.87 -12.04 -7.39
CA ILE A 50 -1.45 -11.79 -7.18
C ILE A 50 -0.85 -13.03 -6.51
N SER A 51 0.02 -13.72 -7.24
CA SER A 51 0.60 -14.97 -6.76
C SER A 51 1.56 -14.74 -5.58
N THR A 52 1.62 -15.72 -4.68
CA THR A 52 2.54 -15.70 -3.55
C THR A 52 4.00 -15.64 -3.99
N GLU A 53 4.33 -16.26 -5.13
CA GLU A 53 5.68 -16.26 -5.70
C GLU A 53 6.12 -14.86 -6.13
N VAL A 54 5.23 -14.08 -6.76
CA VAL A 54 5.53 -12.68 -7.14
C VAL A 54 5.81 -11.85 -5.89
N ARG A 55 5.00 -12.02 -4.84
CA ARG A 55 5.18 -11.32 -3.56
C ARG A 55 6.50 -11.69 -2.87
N GLU A 56 6.78 -12.98 -2.71
CA GLU A 56 7.99 -13.47 -2.08
C GLU A 56 9.24 -13.02 -2.82
N GLU A 57 9.19 -13.12 -4.15
CA GLU A 57 10.27 -12.69 -5.01
C GLU A 57 10.49 -11.16 -4.94
N MET A 58 9.41 -10.37 -4.89
CA MET A 58 9.49 -8.93 -4.68
C MET A 58 10.22 -8.60 -3.37
N PHE A 59 9.82 -9.21 -2.24
CA PHE A 59 10.49 -8.98 -0.96
C PHE A 59 11.94 -9.48 -0.94
N ARG A 60 12.24 -10.58 -1.64
CA ARG A 60 13.61 -11.08 -1.82
C ARG A 60 14.48 -10.06 -2.55
N LEU A 61 13.97 -9.48 -3.63
CA LEU A 61 14.66 -8.45 -4.42
C LEU A 61 14.77 -7.11 -3.68
N MET A 62 13.78 -6.76 -2.86
CA MET A 62 13.87 -5.59 -1.96
C MET A 62 15.01 -5.75 -0.94
N LYS A 63 15.31 -6.97 -0.48
CA LYS A 63 16.49 -7.24 0.36
C LYS A 63 17.80 -7.01 -0.39
N GLU A 64 17.84 -7.20 -1.71
CA GLU A 64 19.01 -6.83 -2.52
C GLU A 64 19.11 -5.31 -2.71
N LEU A 65 17.98 -4.64 -2.94
CA LEU A 65 17.89 -3.19 -3.12
C LEU A 65 18.46 -2.40 -1.92
N VAL A 66 18.14 -2.82 -0.70
CA VAL A 66 18.59 -2.14 0.52
C VAL A 66 20.10 -2.31 0.78
N GLU A 67 20.77 -3.23 0.10
CA GLU A 67 22.23 -3.44 0.22
C GLU A 67 23.03 -2.71 -0.86
N VAL A 68 22.35 -2.03 -1.80
CA VAL A 68 22.99 -1.17 -2.82
C VAL A 68 23.82 -0.06 -2.15
N PRO A 69 24.97 0.38 -2.71
CA PRO A 69 25.75 1.47 -2.12
C PRO A 69 24.96 2.78 -1.96
N VAL A 70 25.18 3.50 -0.87
CA VAL A 70 24.40 4.71 -0.54
C VAL A 70 24.50 5.79 -1.64
N GLU A 71 25.63 5.88 -2.32
CA GLU A 71 25.89 6.83 -3.42
C GLU A 71 24.99 6.56 -4.62
N ARG A 72 24.53 5.31 -4.78
CA ARG A 72 23.55 4.92 -5.80
C ARG A 72 22.13 5.22 -5.34
N LYS A 73 21.81 4.87 -4.09
CA LYS A 73 20.50 5.18 -3.48
C LYS A 73 20.17 6.67 -3.56
N GLN A 74 21.15 7.53 -3.27
CA GLN A 74 21.05 8.99 -3.36
C GLN A 74 20.70 9.52 -4.75
N LYS A 75 20.89 8.74 -5.82
CA LYS A 75 20.47 9.13 -7.18
C LYS A 75 18.98 9.02 -7.40
N ASN A 76 18.26 8.24 -6.58
CA ASN A 76 16.81 8.23 -6.60
C ASN A 76 16.29 9.49 -5.93
N THR A 77 16.17 10.57 -6.69
CA THR A 77 15.66 11.86 -6.23
C THR A 77 14.31 12.16 -6.84
N SER A 78 13.45 12.85 -6.08
CA SER A 78 12.19 13.36 -6.60
C SER A 78 11.94 14.77 -6.07
N PRO A 79 11.35 15.69 -6.87
CA PRO A 79 10.88 16.97 -6.36
C PRO A 79 9.69 16.81 -5.40
N LEU A 80 8.98 15.68 -5.46
CA LEU A 80 7.88 15.38 -4.55
C LEU A 80 8.42 14.76 -3.25
N PRO A 81 8.04 15.29 -2.07
CA PRO A 81 8.45 14.72 -0.79
C PRO A 81 8.08 13.25 -0.70
N TYR A 82 8.99 12.40 -0.23
CA TYR A 82 8.74 10.95 -0.10
C TYR A 82 8.54 10.17 -1.41
N HIS A 83 8.88 10.74 -2.58
CA HIS A 83 8.86 9.99 -3.86
C HIS A 83 10.24 9.52 -4.34
N GLY A 84 11.32 9.95 -3.68
CA GLY A 84 12.68 9.45 -3.91
C GLY A 84 13.18 8.54 -2.80
N TRP A 85 14.48 8.32 -2.76
CA TRP A 85 15.16 7.66 -1.65
C TRP A 85 15.19 8.55 -0.41
N ILE A 86 14.89 7.96 0.74
CA ILE A 86 15.02 8.56 2.05
C ILE A 86 15.73 7.54 2.92
N GLY A 87 16.98 7.85 3.26
CA GLY A 87 17.76 7.04 4.20
C GLY A 87 17.52 7.43 5.66
N PRO A 88 18.31 6.82 6.56
CA PRO A 88 18.28 7.12 7.99
C PRO A 88 18.51 8.61 8.28
N CYS A 89 17.52 9.26 8.88
CA CYS A 89 17.63 10.65 9.32
C CYS A 89 16.74 10.94 10.54
N ALA A 90 17.14 11.91 11.36
CA ALA A 90 16.42 12.25 12.59
C ALA A 90 15.00 12.79 12.34
N GLN A 91 14.75 13.35 11.15
CA GLN A 91 13.45 13.92 10.77
C GLN A 91 12.41 12.85 10.42
N VAL A 92 12.85 11.64 10.03
CA VAL A 92 11.96 10.54 9.64
C VAL A 92 12.12 9.39 10.62
N SER A 93 13.28 8.74 10.60
CA SER A 93 13.70 7.72 11.56
C SER A 93 15.13 7.29 11.24
N LEU A 94 15.94 7.02 12.27
CA LEU A 94 17.30 6.47 12.10
C LEU A 94 17.30 4.99 11.68
N LEU A 95 16.13 4.34 11.73
CA LEU A 95 15.95 2.92 11.41
C LEU A 95 15.27 2.72 10.05
N TYR A 96 15.07 3.80 9.29
CA TYR A 96 14.28 3.81 8.07
C TYR A 96 15.15 3.89 6.82
N ASP A 97 14.84 3.05 5.83
CA ASP A 97 15.41 3.11 4.49
C ASP A 97 14.29 2.92 3.47
N GLY A 98 14.00 3.95 2.67
CA GLY A 98 12.84 3.99 1.80
C GLY A 98 13.16 4.44 0.39
N PHE A 99 12.49 3.85 -0.60
CA PHE A 99 12.66 4.15 -2.02
C PHE A 99 11.30 4.41 -2.66
N GLY A 100 11.23 5.36 -3.60
CA GLY A 100 10.07 5.55 -4.45
C GLY A 100 10.36 5.16 -5.90
N ILE A 101 9.38 4.55 -6.55
CA ILE A 101 9.27 4.40 -8.00
C ILE A 101 7.98 5.10 -8.42
N GLY A 102 8.08 6.17 -9.20
CA GLY A 102 6.93 6.79 -9.84
C GLY A 102 6.45 5.93 -11.01
N ASP A 103 5.13 5.83 -11.19
CA ASP A 103 4.50 5.08 -12.29
C ASP A 103 5.02 3.64 -12.44
N VAL A 104 4.92 2.85 -11.37
CA VAL A 104 5.44 1.47 -11.32
C VAL A 104 4.76 0.52 -12.32
N SER A 105 3.57 0.89 -12.81
CA SER A 105 2.87 0.18 -13.89
C SER A 105 3.51 0.40 -15.26
N ASN A 106 4.42 1.36 -15.38
CA ASN A 106 5.20 1.63 -16.59
C ASN A 106 6.58 0.95 -16.47
N PHE A 107 6.84 -0.01 -17.36
CA PHE A 107 8.08 -0.79 -17.34
C PHE A 107 9.34 0.08 -17.49
N ASP A 108 9.28 1.16 -18.29
CA ASP A 108 10.41 2.06 -18.47
C ASP A 108 10.74 2.81 -17.17
N SER A 109 9.74 3.23 -16.40
CA SER A 109 9.95 3.87 -15.09
C SER A 109 10.63 2.93 -14.09
N VAL A 110 10.25 1.65 -14.09
CA VAL A 110 10.90 0.63 -13.26
C VAL A 110 12.35 0.37 -13.72
N LYS A 111 12.56 0.34 -15.04
CA LYS A 111 13.88 0.14 -15.64
C LYS A 111 14.83 1.30 -15.35
N ASP A 112 14.35 2.53 -15.47
CA ASP A 112 15.11 3.74 -15.14
C ASP A 112 15.53 3.72 -13.67
N PHE A 113 14.60 3.41 -12.76
CA PHE A 113 14.92 3.21 -11.35
C PHE A 113 16.00 2.12 -11.15
N ALA A 114 15.85 0.97 -11.80
CA ALA A 114 16.80 -0.13 -11.68
C ALA A 114 18.20 0.26 -12.17
N GLN A 115 18.33 1.08 -13.22
CA GLN A 115 19.61 1.59 -13.72
C GLN A 115 20.32 2.53 -12.72
N LEU A 116 19.55 3.28 -11.91
CA LEU A 116 20.13 4.11 -10.85
C LEU A 116 20.79 3.25 -9.77
N MET A 117 20.14 2.15 -9.40
CA MET A 117 20.60 1.23 -8.35
C MET A 117 21.71 0.29 -8.86
N TRP A 118 21.51 -0.30 -10.04
CA TRP A 118 22.40 -1.23 -10.71
C TRP A 118 22.73 -0.73 -12.13
N PRO A 119 23.96 -0.26 -12.41
CA PRO A 119 24.29 0.35 -13.70
C PRO A 119 24.14 -0.59 -14.89
N GLU A 120 24.38 -1.89 -14.72
CA GLU A 120 24.16 -2.92 -15.74
C GLU A 120 22.68 -3.32 -15.88
N GLY A 121 21.80 -2.67 -15.11
CA GLY A 121 20.39 -3.00 -14.97
C GLY A 121 20.15 -4.21 -14.07
N HIS A 122 18.87 -4.53 -13.87
CA HIS A 122 18.46 -5.69 -13.09
C HIS A 122 17.16 -6.28 -13.65
N PRO A 123 17.20 -7.04 -14.78
CA PRO A 123 15.99 -7.46 -15.51
C PRO A 123 14.95 -8.20 -14.66
N ARG A 124 15.41 -9.04 -13.72
CA ARG A 124 14.52 -9.76 -12.77
C ARG A 124 13.79 -8.82 -11.81
N PHE A 125 14.47 -7.77 -11.33
CA PHE A 125 13.87 -6.73 -10.50
C PHE A 125 12.82 -5.98 -11.31
N CYS A 126 13.17 -5.56 -12.52
CA CYS A 126 12.23 -4.84 -13.39
C CYS A 126 10.97 -5.65 -13.66
N GLY A 127 11.13 -6.93 -14.03
CA GLY A 127 10.00 -7.82 -14.31
C GLY A 127 9.06 -7.96 -13.11
N ILE A 128 9.61 -8.28 -11.94
CA ILE A 128 8.81 -8.54 -10.73
C ILE A 128 8.12 -7.28 -10.22
N MET A 129 8.83 -6.14 -10.16
CA MET A 129 8.27 -4.88 -9.70
C MET A 129 7.17 -4.36 -10.64
N HIS A 130 7.37 -4.49 -11.95
CA HIS A 130 6.36 -4.14 -12.94
C HIS A 130 5.13 -5.06 -12.87
N THR A 131 5.32 -6.38 -12.73
CA THR A 131 4.22 -7.32 -12.53
C THR A 131 3.43 -6.99 -11.27
N MET A 132 4.10 -6.75 -10.14
CA MET A 132 3.41 -6.34 -8.91
C MET A 132 2.67 -5.00 -9.11
N GLY A 133 3.34 -4.00 -9.69
CA GLY A 133 2.78 -2.67 -9.94
C GLY A 133 1.50 -2.71 -10.77
N THR A 134 1.55 -3.41 -11.91
CA THR A 134 0.40 -3.58 -12.82
C THR A 134 -0.75 -4.34 -12.16
N GLN A 135 -0.49 -5.40 -11.40
CA GLN A 135 -1.56 -6.14 -10.71
C GLN A 135 -2.16 -5.34 -9.55
N LEU A 136 -1.37 -4.58 -8.80
CA LEU A 136 -1.87 -3.67 -7.77
C LEU A 136 -2.71 -2.54 -8.39
N GLU A 137 -2.36 -2.05 -9.58
CA GLU A 137 -3.18 -1.09 -10.30
C GLU A 137 -4.53 -1.67 -10.71
N VAL A 138 -4.59 -2.93 -11.15
CA VAL A 138 -5.85 -3.63 -11.42
C VAL A 138 -6.70 -3.74 -10.16
N LEU A 139 -6.11 -4.20 -9.05
CA LEU A 139 -6.80 -4.29 -7.76
C LEU A 139 -7.33 -2.93 -7.30
N HIS A 140 -6.52 -1.88 -7.42
CA HIS A 140 -6.90 -0.52 -7.10
C HIS A 140 -8.10 -0.06 -7.94
N LYS A 141 -8.06 -0.27 -9.27
CA LYS A 141 -9.17 0.04 -10.18
C LYS A 141 -10.45 -0.69 -9.77
N LEU A 142 -10.37 -1.96 -9.38
CA LEU A 142 -11.52 -2.74 -8.91
C LEU A 142 -12.13 -2.13 -7.65
N ILE A 143 -11.32 -1.80 -6.64
CA ILE A 143 -11.80 -1.18 -5.40
C ILE A 143 -12.46 0.18 -5.69
N TRP A 144 -11.85 0.98 -6.57
CA TRP A 144 -12.44 2.27 -6.98
C TRP A 144 -13.76 2.13 -7.73
N LEU A 145 -13.88 1.16 -8.63
CA LEU A 145 -15.13 0.83 -9.29
C LEU A 145 -16.21 0.45 -8.28
N MET A 146 -15.86 -0.35 -7.28
CA MET A 146 -16.78 -0.74 -6.21
C MET A 146 -17.23 0.46 -5.38
N LEU A 147 -16.32 1.39 -5.05
CA LEU A 147 -16.67 2.62 -4.34
C LEU A 147 -17.61 3.50 -5.17
N ILE A 148 -17.28 3.73 -6.44
CA ILE A 148 -18.11 4.51 -7.38
C ILE A 148 -19.52 3.93 -7.47
N ASP A 149 -19.64 2.62 -7.71
CA ASP A 149 -20.93 1.94 -7.80
C ASP A 149 -21.68 1.96 -6.46
N SER A 150 -20.97 1.82 -5.33
CA SER A 150 -21.58 1.86 -4.00
C SER A 150 -22.20 3.21 -3.68
N TYR A 151 -21.62 4.30 -4.15
CA TYR A 151 -22.13 5.67 -3.94
C TYR A 151 -23.12 6.09 -5.04
N GLY A 152 -23.40 5.22 -6.02
CA GLY A 152 -24.26 5.55 -7.16
C GLY A 152 -23.66 6.63 -8.06
N LEU A 153 -22.33 6.75 -8.08
CA LEU A 153 -21.62 7.70 -8.92
C LEU A 153 -21.66 7.20 -10.37
N GLY A 154 -22.01 8.09 -11.31
CA GLY A 154 -22.13 7.74 -12.72
C GLY A 154 -20.78 7.42 -13.38
N GLU A 155 -20.84 6.90 -14.61
CA GLU A 155 -19.65 6.47 -15.37
C GLU A 155 -18.62 7.59 -15.61
N ASP A 156 -19.03 8.85 -15.57
CA ASP A 156 -18.11 9.98 -15.69
C ASP A 156 -17.08 10.05 -14.55
N SER A 157 -17.40 9.49 -13.37
CA SER A 157 -16.46 9.36 -12.25
C SER A 157 -15.36 8.33 -12.50
N LEU A 158 -15.47 7.50 -13.55
CA LEU A 158 -14.45 6.52 -13.96
C LEU A 158 -13.25 7.16 -14.65
N LYS A 159 -13.35 8.44 -15.05
CA LYS A 159 -12.29 9.17 -15.76
C LYS A 159 -11.20 9.67 -14.80
N MET A 160 -10.76 8.81 -13.89
CA MET A 160 -9.68 9.15 -12.96
C MET A 160 -8.33 8.95 -13.65
N ASN A 161 -7.65 10.05 -13.93
CA ASN A 161 -6.27 10.01 -14.39
C ASN A 161 -5.34 10.03 -13.18
N TYR A 162 -4.67 8.92 -12.92
CA TYR A 162 -3.69 8.79 -11.84
C TYR A 162 -2.55 7.88 -12.28
N THR A 163 -1.41 8.02 -11.62
CA THR A 163 -0.27 7.12 -11.76
C THR A 163 -0.10 6.32 -10.48
N MET A 164 0.29 5.06 -10.61
CA MET A 164 0.59 4.21 -9.45
C MET A 164 2.04 4.45 -9.03
N SER A 165 2.28 5.05 -7.88
CA SER A 165 3.63 5.12 -7.29
C SER A 165 3.82 4.00 -6.27
N MET A 166 4.98 3.37 -6.28
CA MET A 166 5.35 2.36 -5.28
C MET A 166 6.40 2.91 -4.33
N ARG A 167 6.15 2.72 -3.02
CA ARG A 167 7.13 3.00 -1.98
C ARG A 167 7.58 1.70 -1.31
N MET A 168 8.87 1.42 -1.42
CA MET A 168 9.54 0.27 -0.81
C MET A 168 10.21 0.72 0.48
N MET A 169 9.94 0.05 1.59
CA MET A 169 10.35 0.50 2.92
C MET A 169 10.98 -0.63 3.72
N LYS A 170 12.12 -0.35 4.34
CA LYS A 170 12.77 -1.18 5.33
C LYS A 170 12.80 -0.44 6.66
N TYR A 171 12.36 -1.14 7.70
CA TYR A 171 12.45 -0.71 9.08
C TYR A 171 13.40 -1.64 9.81
N MET A 172 14.44 -1.09 10.43
CA MET A 172 15.36 -1.85 11.28
C MET A 172 14.77 -2.02 12.68
N ALA A 173 15.10 -3.14 13.32
CA ALA A 173 14.73 -3.34 14.71
C ALA A 173 15.49 -2.32 15.58
N PRO A 174 14.80 -1.63 16.50
CA PRO A 174 15.45 -0.75 17.45
C PRO A 174 16.40 -1.50 18.39
N PRO A 175 17.46 -0.83 18.92
CA PRO A 175 18.19 -1.34 20.07
C PRO A 175 17.24 -1.60 21.25
N PRO A 176 17.48 -2.63 22.07
CA PRO A 176 16.63 -2.90 23.24
C PRO A 176 16.52 -1.66 24.16
N GLY A 177 15.30 -1.19 24.38
CA GLY A 177 15.01 -0.05 25.26
C GLY A 177 15.04 1.32 24.59
N GLU A 178 15.37 1.42 23.31
CA GLU A 178 15.40 2.68 22.57
C GLU A 178 14.51 2.54 21.33
N TYR A 179 13.39 3.29 21.29
CA TYR A 179 12.38 3.36 20.22
C TYR A 179 11.33 2.23 20.20
N GLU A 180 10.06 2.62 20.35
CA GLU A 180 8.89 1.78 20.05
C GLU A 180 8.25 2.14 18.69
N THR A 181 8.70 3.21 18.04
CA THR A 181 8.04 3.80 16.87
C THR A 181 8.97 3.80 15.66
N GLY A 182 8.61 3.05 14.61
CA GLY A 182 9.38 3.00 13.36
C GLY A 182 9.14 4.20 12.44
N LEU A 183 7.91 4.70 12.39
CA LEU A 183 7.47 5.89 11.66
C LEU A 183 6.38 6.59 12.49
N PHE A 184 6.37 7.92 12.49
CA PHE A 184 5.34 8.69 13.21
C PHE A 184 3.93 8.42 12.66
N ALA A 185 2.92 8.54 13.53
CA ALA A 185 1.52 8.53 13.13
C ALA A 185 1.28 9.61 12.06
N HIS A 186 0.64 9.22 10.96
CA HIS A 186 0.34 10.11 9.83
C HIS A 186 -0.84 9.59 9.02
N THR A 187 -1.31 10.43 8.11
CA THR A 187 -2.26 10.06 7.07
C THR A 187 -1.60 10.15 5.70
N ASP A 188 -2.12 9.36 4.76
CA ASP A 188 -1.59 9.30 3.41
C ASP A 188 -2.14 10.44 2.54
N LYS A 189 -1.22 11.15 1.87
CA LYS A 189 -1.54 12.25 0.96
C LYS A 189 -2.23 11.83 -0.35
N PRO A 190 -1.91 10.67 -0.96
CA PRO A 190 -2.64 10.17 -2.13
C PRO A 190 -4.11 9.92 -1.84
N VAL A 191 -4.91 9.67 -2.88
CA VAL A 191 -6.34 9.37 -2.73
C VAL A 191 -6.61 8.07 -1.95
N SER A 192 -5.73 7.08 -2.11
CA SER A 192 -5.76 5.82 -1.40
C SER A 192 -4.41 5.11 -1.52
N THR A 193 -4.18 4.13 -0.64
CA THR A 193 -2.94 3.34 -0.56
C THR A 193 -3.27 1.86 -0.48
N ILE A 194 -2.44 1.04 -1.11
CA ILE A 194 -2.43 -0.42 -0.92
C ILE A 194 -1.11 -0.80 -0.27
N ILE A 195 -1.17 -1.36 0.94
CA ILE A 195 0.00 -1.84 1.68
C ILE A 195 0.17 -3.34 1.44
N CYS A 196 1.35 -3.70 0.95
CA CYS A 196 1.85 -5.07 0.96
C CYS A 196 2.92 -5.18 2.06
N LYS A 197 2.65 -5.95 3.11
CA LYS A 197 3.59 -6.13 4.24
C LYS A 197 4.36 -7.44 4.16
N ASP A 198 5.55 -7.49 4.75
CA ASP A 198 6.22 -8.78 5.02
C ASP A 198 5.55 -9.48 6.23
N GLN A 199 6.07 -10.64 6.62
CA GLN A 199 5.59 -11.44 7.75
C GLN A 199 5.87 -10.82 9.13
N ILE A 200 6.67 -9.76 9.20
CA ILE A 200 7.01 -9.08 10.44
C ILE A 200 5.88 -8.10 10.83
N PRO A 201 5.27 -8.24 12.03
CA PRO A 201 4.25 -7.31 12.49
C PRO A 201 4.84 -5.94 12.81
N GLY A 202 4.06 -4.88 12.62
CA GLY A 202 4.50 -3.50 12.90
C GLY A 202 3.55 -2.40 12.42
N LEU A 203 2.60 -2.74 11.54
CA LEU A 203 1.55 -1.82 11.12
C LEU A 203 0.48 -1.70 12.21
N GLU A 204 0.21 -0.45 12.61
CA GLU A 204 -0.90 -0.08 13.48
C GLU A 204 -1.80 0.91 12.75
N ILE A 205 -3.11 0.78 12.97
CA ILE A 205 -4.11 1.69 12.39
C ILE A 205 -4.96 2.26 13.52
N GLU A 206 -5.18 3.57 13.48
CA GLU A 206 -6.12 4.23 14.36
C GLU A 206 -7.56 3.97 13.87
N VAL A 207 -8.38 3.33 14.70
CA VAL A 207 -9.75 2.93 14.35
C VAL A 207 -10.83 3.80 14.98
N ASN A 208 -10.52 4.47 16.09
CA ASN A 208 -11.40 5.43 16.77
C ASN A 208 -10.52 6.39 17.58
N ASP A 209 -10.65 7.71 17.45
CA ASP A 209 -9.97 8.77 18.24
C ASP A 209 -9.03 8.26 19.37
N GLY A 210 -7.77 8.00 19.02
CA GLY A 210 -6.70 7.56 19.92
C GLY A 210 -6.59 6.05 20.18
N GLN A 211 -7.50 5.23 19.66
CA GLN A 211 -7.47 3.76 19.73
C GLN A 211 -6.75 3.18 18.52
N TRP A 212 -5.65 2.49 18.80
CA TRP A 212 -4.79 1.85 17.79
C TRP A 212 -4.98 0.35 17.76
N MET A 213 -5.11 -0.20 16.55
CA MET A 213 -5.21 -1.62 16.29
C MET A 213 -3.93 -2.13 15.62
N LYS A 214 -3.27 -3.12 16.25
CA LYS A 214 -2.13 -3.84 15.67
C LYS A 214 -2.61 -4.87 14.65
N LEU A 215 -2.15 -4.75 13.40
CA LEU A 215 -2.50 -5.71 12.34
C LEU A 215 -1.52 -6.90 12.34
N THR A 216 -1.72 -7.85 13.25
CA THR A 216 -0.81 -8.99 13.42
C THR A 216 -1.11 -10.18 12.49
N ASN A 217 -2.37 -10.43 12.16
CA ASN A 217 -2.81 -11.69 11.54
C ASN A 217 -3.34 -11.52 10.10
N LEU A 218 -2.62 -10.78 9.25
CA LEU A 218 -3.01 -10.66 7.84
C LEU A 218 -2.60 -11.92 7.07
N SER A 219 -3.43 -12.33 6.12
CA SER A 219 -3.13 -13.43 5.20
C SER A 219 -1.85 -13.16 4.38
N PRO A 220 -1.04 -14.20 4.07
CA PRO A 220 0.08 -14.07 3.13
C PRO A 220 -0.32 -13.60 1.73
N SER A 221 -1.58 -13.82 1.34
CA SER A 221 -2.16 -13.40 0.05
C SER A 221 -2.99 -12.13 0.13
N SER A 222 -2.95 -11.41 1.26
CA SER A 222 -3.74 -10.18 1.42
C SER A 222 -2.92 -8.91 1.38
N PHE A 223 -3.64 -7.83 1.14
CA PHE A 223 -3.15 -6.46 1.12
C PHE A 223 -4.04 -5.64 2.05
N VAL A 224 -3.56 -4.48 2.51
CA VAL A 224 -4.40 -3.53 3.24
C VAL A 224 -4.70 -2.35 2.32
N PHE A 225 -5.96 -2.13 2.01
CA PHE A 225 -6.40 -0.91 1.33
C PHE A 225 -6.72 0.15 2.38
N MET A 226 -6.28 1.40 2.16
CA MET A 226 -6.57 2.53 3.03
C MET A 226 -7.01 3.74 2.20
N VAL A 227 -8.00 4.49 2.69
CA VAL A 227 -8.37 5.78 2.12
C VAL A 227 -7.38 6.86 2.58
N GLY A 228 -6.99 7.75 1.67
CA GLY A 228 -6.11 8.87 1.98
C GLY A 228 -6.85 10.18 2.21
N ASP A 229 -6.09 11.25 2.45
CA ASP A 229 -6.56 12.58 2.83
C ASP A 229 -7.71 13.12 1.95
N PRO A 230 -7.67 13.00 0.60
CA PRO A 230 -8.73 13.54 -0.24
C PRO A 230 -10.11 12.93 0.02
N LEU A 231 -10.17 11.69 0.53
CA LEU A 231 -11.41 11.01 0.88
C LEU A 231 -11.81 11.18 2.35
N LYS A 232 -10.90 11.63 3.22
CA LYS A 232 -11.12 11.78 4.67
C LYS A 232 -11.77 13.10 5.09
N VAL A 233 -12.29 13.91 4.14
CA VAL A 233 -12.75 15.31 4.33
C VAL A 233 -13.07 15.67 5.78
N CYS A 234 -12.12 16.36 6.44
CA CYS A 234 -12.35 17.06 7.69
C CYS A 234 -12.32 18.56 7.38
N LEU A 235 -13.51 19.17 7.23
CA LEU A 235 -13.64 20.63 7.16
C LEU A 235 -13.75 21.15 8.60
N TYR A 236 -12.71 21.84 9.08
CA TYR A 236 -12.79 22.71 10.24
C TYR A 236 -12.81 24.15 9.71
N ILE A 237 -13.86 24.92 10.01
CA ILE A 237 -13.91 26.38 9.78
C ILE A 237 -13.60 27.07 11.11
#